data_AF-A0A942L5R4-F1
#
_entry.id   AF-A0A942L5R4-F1
#
_cell.length_a   1.000
_cell.length_b   1.000
_cell.length_c   1.000
_cell.angle_alpha   90.00
_cell.angle_beta   90.00
_cell.angle_gamma   90.00
#
_symmetry.space_group_name_H-M   'P 1'
#
loop_
_entity.id
_entity.type
_entity.pdbx_description
1 polymer ?
#
loop_
_entity_poly.entity_id
_entity_poly.type
_entity_poly.pdbx_seq_one_letter_code
_entity_poly.pdbx_strand_id
1 'polypeptide(L)'
;TGNSSDFVGKLVKGSGQVWAGSKITFNDALTFTSETTVKVKVWSPRVGLKLTTKFEDATPWPNTVASAEVTATTTKANQWEELTFDFSGISTSVNFTNMVFFIDLGTNGDGSANYTIYVDDIKQY
;
A
#
# COMPACT_ATOMS: atom_id res chain seq x y z
N THR A 1 -2.44 -16.42 14.25
CA THR A 1 -1.16 -16.07 14.91
C THR A 1 -0.33 -15.24 13.94
N GLY A 2 0.65 -14.46 14.42
CA GLY A 2 1.49 -13.60 13.55
C GLY A 2 1.09 -12.11 13.50
N ASN A 3 -0.08 -11.76 14.03
CA ASN A 3 -0.47 -10.39 14.37
C ASN A 3 -1.29 -10.44 15.67
N SER A 4 -1.00 -9.54 16.61
CA SER A 4 -1.62 -9.45 17.94
C SER A 4 -2.50 -8.23 18.12
N SER A 5 -2.65 -7.38 17.09
CA SER A 5 -3.53 -6.21 17.14
C SER A 5 -5.00 -6.62 17.25
N ASP A 6 -5.78 -5.86 18.00
CA ASP A 6 -7.23 -6.05 18.12
C ASP A 6 -7.99 -5.68 16.84
N PHE A 7 -7.41 -4.80 16.02
CA PHE A 7 -7.98 -4.31 14.77
C PHE A 7 -6.95 -4.38 13.63
N VAL A 8 -7.45 -4.61 12.42
CA VAL A 8 -6.66 -4.61 11.18
C VAL A 8 -7.45 -3.93 10.06
N GLY A 9 -6.74 -3.37 9.09
CA GLY A 9 -7.36 -2.80 7.89
C GLY A 9 -7.73 -3.89 6.89
N LYS A 10 -9.00 -3.95 6.47
CA LYS A 10 -9.45 -4.85 5.39
C LYS A 10 -9.50 -4.09 4.07
N LEU A 11 -8.76 -4.58 3.08
CA LEU A 11 -8.77 -4.03 1.73
C LEU A 11 -9.45 -5.02 0.78
N VAL A 12 -10.40 -4.55 -0.03
CA VAL A 12 -11.14 -5.37 -0.99
C VAL A 12 -11.08 -4.68 -2.35
N LYS A 13 -10.51 -5.35 -3.35
CA LYS A 13 -10.56 -4.88 -4.74
C LYS A 13 -11.77 -5.50 -5.46
N GLY A 14 -12.81 -4.69 -5.62
CA GLY A 14 -13.98 -5.05 -6.42
C GLY A 14 -13.72 -4.99 -7.92
N SER A 15 -14.76 -5.29 -8.70
CA SER A 15 -14.77 -5.05 -10.14
C SER A 15 -14.78 -3.55 -10.46
N GLY A 16 -14.21 -3.18 -11.61
CA GLY A 16 -14.28 -1.83 -12.15
C GLY A 16 -12.98 -1.46 -12.83
N GLN A 17 -12.29 -0.47 -12.26
CA GLN A 17 -11.04 0.02 -12.82
C GLN A 17 -9.86 -0.86 -12.40
N VAL A 18 -8.95 -1.14 -13.34
CA VAL A 18 -7.74 -1.92 -13.08
C VAL A 18 -6.75 -1.21 -12.13
N TRP A 19 -6.94 0.10 -11.96
CA TRP A 19 -6.26 0.98 -11.02
C TRP A 19 -7.10 1.31 -9.76
N ALA A 20 -8.15 0.56 -9.46
CA ALA A 20 -8.87 0.73 -8.20
C ALA A 20 -7.93 0.45 -7.01
N GLY A 21 -7.85 1.41 -6.07
CA GLY A 21 -6.99 1.34 -4.90
C GLY A 21 -7.68 1.84 -3.63
N SER A 22 -7.09 1.51 -2.48
CA SER A 22 -7.54 1.96 -1.17
C SER A 22 -6.63 3.09 -0.69
N LYS A 23 -7.20 4.28 -0.51
CA LYS A 23 -6.46 5.50 -0.16
C LYS A 23 -6.62 5.84 1.31
N ILE A 24 -5.51 6.20 1.94
CA ILE A 24 -5.41 6.81 3.25
C ILE A 24 -4.90 8.24 3.05
N THR A 25 -5.57 9.21 3.65
CA THR A 25 -5.10 10.60 3.72
C THR A 25 -4.69 10.90 5.15
N PHE A 26 -3.46 11.34 5.33
CA PHE A 26 -2.90 11.68 6.63
C PHE A 26 -3.21 13.13 6.98
N ASN A 27 -3.44 13.39 8.27
CA ASN A 27 -3.61 14.76 8.76
C ASN A 27 -2.28 15.52 8.73
N ASP A 28 -1.19 14.82 9.05
CA ASP A 28 0.17 15.35 9.01
C ASP A 28 0.90 14.85 7.75
N ALA A 29 1.74 15.72 7.19
CA ALA A 29 2.55 15.36 6.03
C ALA A 29 3.65 14.36 6.40
N LEU A 30 3.85 13.38 5.53
CA LEU A 30 5.00 12.46 5.56
C LEU A 30 6.14 13.03 4.72
N THR A 31 7.36 12.93 5.24
CA THR A 31 8.59 13.28 4.53
C THR A 31 9.51 12.07 4.48
N PHE A 32 10.34 11.97 3.45
CA PHE A 32 11.24 10.83 3.23
C PHE A 32 12.71 11.25 3.32
N THR A 33 13.01 12.23 4.18
CA THR A 33 14.36 12.82 4.30
C THR A 33 15.34 11.94 5.07
N SER A 34 14.86 11.19 6.06
CA SER A 34 15.67 10.29 6.90
C SER A 34 15.29 8.81 6.76
N GLU A 35 14.00 8.55 6.59
CA GLU A 35 13.41 7.21 6.54
C GLU A 35 12.78 7.01 5.17
N THR A 36 13.35 6.11 4.37
CA THR A 36 12.97 5.88 2.97
C THR A 36 12.37 4.52 2.70
N THR A 37 12.20 3.71 3.74
CA THR A 37 11.58 2.39 3.65
C THR A 37 10.22 2.41 4.32
N VAL A 38 9.25 1.71 3.74
CA VAL A 38 7.96 1.47 4.38
C VAL A 38 7.80 -0.03 4.57
N LYS A 39 7.38 -0.45 5.75
CA LYS A 39 7.03 -1.84 6.05
C LYS A 39 5.56 -1.94 6.41
N VAL A 40 4.94 -3.02 5.96
CA VAL A 40 3.52 -3.30 6.19
C VAL A 40 3.38 -4.76 6.54
N LYS A 41 2.69 -5.09 7.64
CA LYS A 41 2.21 -6.46 7.85
C LYS A 41 1.02 -6.69 6.92
N VAL A 42 1.11 -7.75 6.13
CA VAL A 42 0.09 -8.13 5.15
C VAL A 42 -0.32 -9.57 5.39
N TRP A 43 -1.63 -9.80 5.49
CA TRP A 43 -2.22 -11.12 5.35
C TRP A 43 -2.81 -11.22 3.95
N SER A 44 -2.42 -12.24 3.19
CA SER A 44 -2.85 -12.47 1.81
C SER A 44 -3.43 -13.88 1.64
N PRO A 45 -4.48 -14.07 0.82
CA PRO A 45 -5.03 -15.39 0.50
C PRO A 45 -4.10 -16.23 -0.38
N ARG A 46 -3.15 -15.61 -1.10
CA ARG A 46 -2.29 -16.28 -2.09
C ARG A 46 -0.86 -15.74 -2.08
N VAL A 47 0.06 -16.62 -2.47
CA VAL A 47 1.41 -16.25 -2.92
C VAL A 47 1.32 -15.55 -4.27
N GLY A 48 2.21 -14.60 -4.54
CA GLY A 48 2.31 -13.94 -5.84
C GLY A 48 1.36 -12.76 -6.03
N LEU A 49 0.52 -12.43 -5.04
CA LEU A 49 -0.24 -11.18 -5.05
C LEU A 49 0.73 -10.01 -4.99
N LYS A 50 0.59 -9.07 -5.93
CA LYS A 50 1.37 -7.84 -5.99
C LYS A 50 0.62 -6.75 -5.25
N LEU A 51 1.23 -6.23 -4.19
CA LEU A 51 0.74 -5.05 -3.50
C LEU A 51 1.60 -3.87 -3.93
N THR A 52 1.01 -2.89 -4.59
CA THR A 52 1.68 -1.63 -4.93
C THR A 52 1.28 -0.58 -3.91
N THR A 53 2.26 0.05 -3.29
CA THR A 53 2.06 1.22 -2.42
C THR A 53 2.44 2.47 -3.21
N LYS A 54 1.60 3.49 -3.16
CA LYS A 54 1.85 4.79 -3.76
C LYS A 54 1.78 5.88 -2.72
N PHE A 55 2.72 6.82 -2.77
CA PHE A 55 2.59 8.11 -2.07
C PHE A 55 2.28 9.22 -3.07
N GLU A 56 1.35 10.11 -2.71
CA GLU A 56 0.98 11.28 -3.50
C GLU A 56 1.01 12.52 -2.61
N ASP A 57 1.44 13.65 -3.18
CA ASP A 57 1.29 14.94 -2.51
C ASP A 57 -0.20 15.33 -2.36
N ALA A 58 -0.45 16.49 -1.73
CA ALA A 58 -1.80 16.96 -1.45
C ALA A 58 -2.57 17.43 -2.70
N THR A 59 -1.88 17.66 -3.81
CA THR A 59 -2.44 18.17 -5.06
C THR A 59 -3.07 17.02 -5.85
N PRO A 60 -4.39 17.08 -6.09
CA PRO A 60 -5.07 16.01 -6.80
C PRO A 60 -4.69 15.99 -8.29
N TRP A 61 -4.91 14.82 -8.92
CA TRP A 61 -4.81 14.64 -10.36
C TRP A 61 -5.70 15.65 -11.12
N PRO A 62 -5.27 16.18 -12.28
CA PRO A 62 -4.03 15.88 -13.02
C PRO A 62 -2.82 16.71 -12.58
N ASN A 63 -2.94 17.51 -11.52
CA ASN A 63 -1.92 18.48 -11.13
C ASN A 63 -0.98 18.00 -10.02
N THR A 64 -1.02 16.70 -9.69
CA THR A 64 -0.09 16.08 -8.73
C THR A 64 1.35 16.43 -9.10
N VAL A 65 2.08 16.98 -8.14
CA VAL A 65 3.45 17.49 -8.31
C VAL A 65 4.46 16.36 -8.20
N ALA A 66 4.27 15.45 -7.25
CA ALA A 66 5.09 14.26 -7.08
C ALA A 66 4.27 13.07 -6.61
N SER A 67 4.63 11.91 -7.15
CA SER A 67 4.20 10.63 -6.62
C SER A 67 5.31 9.60 -6.79
N ALA A 68 5.28 8.56 -5.97
CA ALA A 68 6.16 7.41 -6.12
C ALA A 68 5.40 6.13 -5.82
N GLU A 69 5.71 5.08 -6.58
CA GLU A 69 5.04 3.78 -6.53
C GLU A 69 6.10 2.68 -6.36
N VAL A 70 5.89 1.80 -5.38
CA VAL A 70 6.76 0.63 -5.15
C VAL A 70 5.88 -0.59 -4.98
N THR A 71 6.27 -1.70 -5.61
CA THR A 71 5.52 -2.96 -5.55
C THR A 71 6.30 -4.01 -4.79
N ALA A 72 5.64 -4.64 -3.82
CA ALA A 72 6.12 -5.83 -3.15
C ALA A 72 5.20 -7.02 -3.50
N THR A 73 5.76 -8.23 -3.49
CA THR A 73 5.02 -9.46 -3.82
C THR A 73 4.95 -10.35 -2.60
N THR A 74 3.74 -10.83 -2.30
CA THR A 74 3.49 -11.78 -1.21
C THR A 74 4.18 -13.11 -1.48
N THR A 75 4.85 -13.66 -0.46
CA THR A 75 5.54 -14.95 -0.51
C THR A 75 4.79 -16.03 0.26
N LYS A 76 3.77 -15.63 1.02
CA LYS A 76 2.98 -16.51 1.88
C LYS A 76 1.50 -16.45 1.52
N ALA A 77 0.81 -17.57 1.69
CA ALA A 77 -0.65 -17.67 1.55
C ALA A 77 -1.29 -17.97 2.91
N ASN A 78 -2.44 -17.36 3.18
CA ASN A 78 -3.27 -17.52 4.37
C ASN A 78 -2.57 -17.26 5.70
N GLN A 79 -1.54 -16.42 5.71
CA GLN A 79 -0.79 -16.05 6.91
C GLN A 79 -0.21 -14.63 6.79
N TRP A 80 0.15 -14.05 7.92
CA TRP A 80 0.80 -12.75 7.99
C TRP A 80 2.26 -12.82 7.54
N GLU A 81 2.70 -11.84 6.75
CA GLU A 81 4.10 -11.55 6.44
C GLU A 81 4.36 -10.03 6.50
N GLU A 82 5.62 -9.63 6.67
CA GLU A 82 6.01 -8.23 6.57
C GLU A 82 6.55 -7.97 5.16
N LEU A 83 5.88 -7.10 4.41
CA LEU A 83 6.35 -6.62 3.11
C LEU A 83 7.14 -5.33 3.30
N THR A 84 8.24 -5.20 2.56
CA THR A 84 9.11 -4.02 2.57
C THR A 84 9.01 -3.30 1.22
N PHE A 85 8.86 -1.99 1.27
CA PHE A 85 8.76 -1.10 0.12
C PHE A 85 9.91 -0.09 0.19
N ASP A 86 10.84 -0.18 -0.75
CA ASP A 86 12.01 0.70 -0.85
C ASP A 86 11.67 1.96 -1.66
N PHE A 87 11.50 3.08 -0.96
CA PHE A 87 11.29 4.40 -1.53
C PHE A 87 12.56 5.26 -1.52
N SER A 88 13.75 4.66 -1.57
CA SER A 88 15.03 5.40 -1.64
C SER A 88 15.13 6.42 -2.79
N GLY A 89 14.35 6.22 -3.86
CA GLY A 89 14.26 7.14 -5.00
C GLY A 89 13.13 8.18 -4.93
N ILE A 90 12.34 8.21 -3.85
CA ILE A 90 11.26 9.20 -3.70
C ILE A 90 11.82 10.61 -3.48
N SER A 91 11.07 11.63 -3.92
CA SER A 91 11.46 13.02 -3.68
C SER A 91 11.52 13.33 -2.18
N THR A 92 12.67 13.81 -1.71
CA THR A 92 12.87 14.24 -0.31
C THR A 92 12.52 15.70 -0.09
N SER A 93 12.22 16.45 -1.15
CA SER A 93 11.82 17.86 -1.11
C SER A 93 10.31 18.07 -1.13
N VAL A 94 9.53 16.99 -1.13
CA VAL A 94 8.06 17.03 -1.22
C VAL A 94 7.44 16.40 0.02
N ASN A 95 6.36 17.03 0.47
CA ASN A 95 5.48 16.52 1.51
C ASN A 95 4.39 15.64 0.89
N PHE A 96 4.28 14.40 1.34
CA PHE A 96 3.24 13.48 0.91
C PHE A 96 2.12 13.44 1.96
N THR A 97 0.87 13.49 1.52
CA THR A 97 -0.30 13.44 2.42
C THR A 97 -1.22 12.27 2.15
N ASN A 98 -0.94 11.51 1.08
CA ASN A 98 -1.76 10.40 0.66
C ASN A 98 -0.90 9.15 0.49
N MET A 99 -1.42 8.02 0.96
CA MET A 99 -0.91 6.69 0.65
C MET A 99 -2.01 5.86 0.02
N VAL A 100 -1.70 5.13 -1.04
CA VAL A 100 -2.65 4.28 -1.75
C VAL A 100 -2.09 2.87 -1.86
N PHE A 101 -2.92 1.88 -1.54
CA PHE A 101 -2.64 0.48 -1.82
C PHE A 101 -3.40 0.02 -3.06
N PHE A 102 -2.71 -0.62 -4.00
CA PHE A 102 -3.30 -1.30 -5.14
C PHE A 102 -3.02 -2.80 -5.05
N ILE A 103 -4.08 -3.59 -5.05
CA ILE A 103 -4.00 -5.05 -5.17
C ILE A 103 -3.91 -5.37 -6.66
N ASP A 104 -2.85 -6.04 -7.11
CA ASP A 104 -2.62 -6.42 -8.51
C ASP A 104 -2.91 -5.27 -9.49
N LEU A 105 -2.17 -4.17 -9.37
CA LEU A 105 -2.30 -3.00 -10.24
C LEU A 105 -2.24 -3.41 -11.72
N GLY A 106 -3.20 -2.93 -12.52
CA GLY A 106 -3.36 -3.33 -13.92
C GLY A 106 -4.26 -4.57 -14.12
N THR A 107 -4.71 -5.22 -13.06
CA THR A 107 -5.67 -6.33 -13.11
C THR A 107 -7.01 -5.92 -12.50
N ASN A 108 -8.12 -6.31 -13.12
CA ASN A 108 -9.45 -6.06 -12.53
C ASN A 108 -9.68 -6.99 -11.34
N GLY A 109 -10.22 -6.44 -10.24
CA GLY A 109 -10.66 -7.26 -9.11
C GLY A 109 -12.04 -7.86 -9.33
N ASP A 110 -12.48 -8.70 -8.40
CA ASP A 110 -13.82 -9.30 -8.39
C ASP A 110 -14.51 -9.25 -7.02
N GLY A 111 -13.85 -8.65 -6.00
CA GLY A 111 -14.36 -8.56 -4.63
C GLY A 111 -14.38 -9.88 -3.85
N SER A 112 -13.88 -10.97 -4.44
CA SER A 112 -13.81 -12.27 -3.78
C SER A 112 -12.77 -12.29 -2.66
N ALA A 113 -12.72 -13.40 -1.92
CA ALA A 113 -11.65 -13.67 -0.96
C ALA A 113 -10.26 -13.59 -1.60
N ASN A 114 -10.14 -13.89 -2.91
CA ASN A 114 -8.88 -13.77 -3.64
C ASN A 114 -8.45 -12.30 -3.81
N TYR A 115 -9.37 -11.33 -3.87
CA TYR A 115 -9.05 -9.91 -3.96
C TYR A 115 -9.26 -9.16 -2.63
N THR A 116 -9.19 -9.89 -1.53
CA THR A 116 -9.29 -9.36 -0.16
C THR A 116 -7.99 -9.62 0.58
N ILE A 117 -7.35 -8.57 1.10
CA ILE A 117 -6.18 -8.67 1.98
C ILE A 117 -6.43 -7.91 3.28
N TYR A 118 -5.61 -8.20 4.29
CA TYR A 118 -5.58 -7.41 5.52
C TYR A 118 -4.20 -6.77 5.69
N VAL A 119 -4.18 -5.53 6.16
CA VAL A 119 -2.96 -4.76 6.42
C VAL A 119 -2.96 -4.27 7.86
N ASP A 120 -1.77 -4.18 8.43
CA ASP A 120 -1.57 -3.63 9.76
C ASP A 120 -0.11 -3.19 9.94
N ASP A 121 0.19 -2.53 11.07
CA ASP A 121 1.55 -2.19 11.50
C ASP A 121 2.35 -1.42 10.42
N ILE A 122 1.68 -0.50 9.70
CA ILE A 122 2.30 0.31 8.65
C ILE A 122 3.28 1.29 9.29
N LYS A 123 4.57 1.17 8.93
CA LYS A 123 5.67 1.93 9.55
C LYS A 123 6.66 2.42 8.50
N GLN A 124 7.10 3.66 8.66
CA GLN A 124 8.23 4.23 7.93
C GLN A 124 9.54 3.93 8.71
N TYR A 125 10.64 3.69 7.99
CA TYR A 125 11.96 3.30 8.48
C TYR A 125 13.09 3.88 7.62
#